data_AF-A0A2W1AXN9-F1
#
_entry.id   AF-A0A2W1AXN9-F1
#
_cell.length_a   1.000
_cell.length_b   1.000
_cell.length_c   1.000
_cell.angle_alpha   90.00
_cell.angle_beta   90.00
_cell.angle_gamma   90.00
#
_symmetry.space_group_name_H-M   'P 1'
#
loop_
_entity.id
_entity.type
_entity.pdbx_description
1 polymer ?
#
loop_
_entity_poly.entity_id
_entity_poly.type
_entity_poly.pdbx_seq_one_letter_code
_entity_poly.pdbx_strand_id
1 'polypeptide(L)'
;MRRAGFGASREELETRCKEGYTETVEELLAPLAQTPVDIYEFLRYYPLWWKPGTLGGLGQAPWVWTMINTASPLQEKLCIFYHNIFATGVAKVDHYDEIQDMIDMFREKGLGHYKDILLEVAKNPAMIYWLDNNENHADSINENWGRELLELFTMGVGNYTEGDVQECSRAFTGWTLEHKLPRFHMGRWDWHFKFVEEDHDFGEKEFLGHKGNFDGEEVIDIILANPATATFMARHIYNFFVEDEPQVPAWSVVPPNNPKAVQFLADALMDSNYHMETVLRKLFNSDFFRESQFSRVKNPAEVVVSTLRLVGNSSLPGPDILNWTSQIVYMGQDLLNPPSVEGWHSGIEWINSGTLMKRTNFMSEMVGDYSRPGIAKIIDRVSSTSFKPEEVVDACLDIIGPLEVTAETRVELIDHVSSQGDFDWQSTGVARALELLQLIVATREYQFA
;
A
#
# COMPACT_ATOMS: atom_id res chain seq x y z
N MET A 1 4.40 -13.69 -2.09
CA MET A 1 3.14 -13.42 -1.37
C MET A 1 3.25 -12.45 -0.21
N ARG A 2 4.28 -12.50 0.67
CA ARG A 2 4.44 -11.52 1.77
C ARG A 2 4.67 -10.08 1.31
N ARG A 3 5.45 -9.89 0.24
CA ARG A 3 5.79 -8.55 -0.32
C ARG A 3 4.88 -8.11 -1.48
N ALA A 4 4.47 -9.04 -2.33
CA ALA A 4 3.57 -8.77 -3.48
C ALA A 4 2.07 -8.88 -3.14
N GLY A 5 1.71 -9.14 -1.88
CA GLY A 5 0.34 -9.25 -1.40
C GLY A 5 0.27 -9.08 0.11
N PHE A 6 -0.83 -9.51 0.73
CA PHE A 6 -1.01 -9.46 2.18
C PHE A 6 -0.77 -10.83 2.83
N GLY A 7 0.28 -11.54 2.40
CA GLY A 7 0.45 -12.95 2.76
C GLY A 7 -0.51 -13.88 2.02
N ALA A 8 -0.46 -15.16 2.37
CA ALA A 8 -1.29 -16.21 1.79
C ALA A 8 -1.44 -17.35 2.81
N SER A 9 -2.60 -18.01 2.80
CA SER A 9 -2.83 -19.24 3.54
C SER A 9 -1.94 -20.38 3.01
N ARG A 10 -1.76 -21.42 3.82
CA ARG A 10 -0.96 -22.58 3.41
C ARG A 10 -1.52 -23.27 2.16
N GLU A 11 -2.84 -23.32 1.99
CA GLU A 11 -3.51 -23.89 0.82
C GLU A 11 -3.21 -23.08 -0.46
N GLU A 12 -3.26 -21.75 -0.38
CA GLU A 12 -2.90 -20.87 -1.50
C GLU A 12 -1.42 -21.02 -1.87
N LEU A 13 -0.53 -21.13 -0.88
CA LEU A 13 0.90 -21.36 -1.12
C LEU A 13 1.15 -22.70 -1.80
N GLU A 14 0.55 -23.79 -1.31
CA GLU A 14 0.67 -25.13 -1.91
C GLU A 14 0.14 -25.18 -3.34
N THR A 15 -0.91 -24.40 -3.66
CA THR A 15 -1.47 -24.29 -5.01
C THR A 15 -0.49 -23.57 -5.94
N ARG A 16 -0.01 -22.39 -5.55
CA ARG A 16 0.95 -21.59 -6.33
C ARG A 16 2.31 -22.29 -6.50
N CYS A 17 2.76 -23.02 -5.48
CA CYS A 17 3.98 -23.83 -5.57
C CYS A 17 3.86 -24.95 -6.61
N LYS A 18 2.66 -25.50 -6.86
CA LYS A 18 2.43 -26.50 -7.92
C LYS A 18 2.42 -25.88 -9.31
N GLU A 19 1.91 -24.66 -9.44
CA GLU A 19 1.86 -23.93 -10.71
C GLU A 19 3.25 -23.44 -11.14
N GLY A 20 4.04 -22.95 -10.18
CA GLY A 20 5.38 -22.43 -10.42
C GLY A 20 5.51 -20.95 -10.09
N TYR A 21 6.75 -20.52 -9.84
CA TYR A 21 7.04 -19.14 -9.44
C TYR A 21 6.66 -18.14 -10.54
N THR A 22 7.06 -18.41 -11.78
CA THR A 22 6.84 -17.50 -12.91
C THR A 22 5.35 -17.36 -13.19
N GLU A 23 4.62 -18.47 -13.24
CA GLU A 23 3.17 -18.51 -13.41
C GLU A 23 2.43 -17.77 -12.29
N THR A 24 2.91 -17.89 -11.04
CA THR A 24 2.37 -17.11 -9.91
C THR A 24 2.59 -15.60 -10.11
N VAL A 25 3.74 -15.18 -10.65
CA VAL A 25 3.99 -13.76 -10.96
C VAL A 25 3.03 -13.27 -12.03
N GLU A 26 2.78 -14.08 -13.06
CA GLU A 26 1.80 -13.78 -14.11
C GLU A 26 0.37 -13.66 -13.58
N GLU A 27 -0.04 -14.58 -12.70
CA GLU A 27 -1.32 -14.55 -12.00
C GLU A 27 -1.51 -13.22 -11.24
N LEU A 28 -0.49 -12.80 -10.49
CA LEU A 28 -0.53 -11.57 -9.68
C LEU A 28 -0.65 -10.30 -10.54
N LEU A 29 -0.04 -10.31 -11.73
CA LEU A 29 -0.05 -9.19 -12.67
C LEU A 29 -1.32 -9.13 -13.53
N ALA A 30 -2.22 -10.12 -13.42
CA ALA A 30 -3.45 -10.20 -14.19
C ALA A 30 -4.71 -10.09 -13.32
N PRO A 31 -4.95 -8.96 -12.62
CA PRO A 31 -6.10 -8.82 -11.72
C PRO A 31 -7.45 -8.94 -12.45
N LEU A 32 -7.52 -8.56 -13.72
CA LEU A 32 -8.74 -8.69 -14.54
C LEU A 32 -9.15 -10.15 -14.81
N ALA A 33 -8.26 -11.11 -14.59
CA ALA A 33 -8.59 -12.53 -14.67
C ALA A 33 -9.31 -13.05 -13.40
N GLN A 34 -9.31 -12.27 -12.32
CA GLN A 34 -9.92 -12.61 -11.04
C GLN A 34 -11.29 -11.95 -10.90
N THR A 35 -12.16 -12.56 -10.11
CA THR A 35 -13.41 -11.92 -9.74
C THR A 35 -13.13 -10.84 -8.68
N PRO A 36 -13.45 -9.57 -8.94
CA PRO A 36 -13.25 -8.51 -7.96
C PRO A 36 -14.17 -8.71 -6.75
N VAL A 37 -13.79 -8.13 -5.62
CA VAL A 37 -14.64 -8.09 -4.42
C VAL A 37 -15.92 -7.32 -4.74
N ASP A 38 -17.08 -7.89 -4.43
CA ASP A 38 -18.37 -7.21 -4.60
C ASP A 38 -18.55 -6.16 -3.50
N ILE A 39 -18.16 -4.93 -3.77
CA ILE A 39 -18.33 -3.82 -2.82
C ILE A 39 -19.80 -3.59 -2.45
N TYR A 40 -20.75 -3.97 -3.31
CA TYR A 40 -22.18 -3.86 -2.99
C TYR A 40 -22.59 -4.84 -1.89
N GLU A 41 -21.87 -5.94 -1.69
CA GLU A 41 -22.08 -6.79 -0.53
C GLU A 41 -21.78 -6.03 0.77
N PHE A 42 -20.63 -5.34 0.85
CA PHE A 42 -20.31 -4.45 1.98
C PHE A 42 -21.39 -3.40 2.22
N LEU A 43 -21.81 -2.72 1.15
CA LEU A 43 -22.77 -1.62 1.21
C LEU A 43 -24.18 -2.07 1.61
N ARG A 44 -24.56 -3.33 1.40
CA ARG A 44 -25.84 -3.87 1.93
C ARG A 44 -25.88 -3.90 3.45
N TYR A 45 -24.74 -4.15 4.10
CA TYR A 45 -24.61 -4.11 5.55
C TYR A 45 -24.33 -2.70 6.07
N TYR A 46 -23.58 -1.91 5.30
CA TYR A 46 -23.10 -0.58 5.68
C TYR A 46 -23.43 0.48 4.61
N PRO A 47 -24.72 0.79 4.37
CA PRO A 47 -25.12 1.68 3.26
C PRO A 47 -24.64 3.12 3.42
N LEU A 48 -24.33 3.54 4.64
CA LEU A 48 -23.78 4.87 4.94
C LEU A 48 -22.37 5.10 4.34
N TRP A 49 -21.65 4.03 3.98
CA TRP A 49 -20.32 4.10 3.37
C TRP A 49 -20.34 4.20 1.85
N TRP A 50 -21.51 4.29 1.20
CA TRP A 50 -21.60 4.59 -0.23
C TRP A 50 -21.01 5.96 -0.55
N LYS A 51 -21.44 6.96 0.23
CA LYS A 51 -20.96 8.35 0.21
C LYS A 51 -20.91 8.85 1.64
N PRO A 52 -19.86 8.51 2.40
CA PRO A 52 -19.78 8.81 3.82
C PRO A 52 -19.79 10.32 4.11
N GLY A 53 -19.42 11.19 3.17
CA GLY A 53 -19.39 12.64 3.39
C GLY A 53 -18.58 13.00 4.63
N THR A 54 -19.15 13.81 5.54
CA THR A 54 -18.51 14.16 6.84
C THR A 54 -18.81 13.19 7.98
N LEU A 55 -19.30 11.98 7.70
CA LEU A 55 -19.50 11.00 8.77
C LEU A 55 -18.15 10.77 9.45
N GLY A 56 -18.00 11.31 10.67
CA GLY A 56 -16.82 11.06 11.49
C GLY A 56 -16.69 9.57 11.71
N GLY A 57 -15.53 8.99 11.38
CA GLY A 57 -15.31 7.56 11.42
C GLY A 57 -14.35 7.08 10.35
N LEU A 58 -14.35 5.77 10.12
CA LEU A 58 -13.36 5.05 9.33
C LEU A 58 -13.87 4.90 7.89
N GLY A 59 -13.78 5.97 7.09
CA GLY A 59 -14.17 5.96 5.66
C GLY A 59 -13.39 4.93 4.83
N GLN A 60 -12.23 4.51 5.32
CA GLN A 60 -11.38 3.47 4.75
C GLN A 60 -11.87 2.03 4.99
N ALA A 61 -12.91 1.80 5.80
CA ALA A 61 -13.41 0.46 6.13
C ALA A 61 -13.79 -0.41 4.91
N PRO A 62 -14.44 0.13 3.86
CA PRO A 62 -14.72 -0.64 2.64
C PRO A 62 -13.42 -1.08 1.95
N TRP A 63 -12.42 -0.20 1.89
CA TRP A 63 -11.12 -0.54 1.32
C TRP A 63 -10.39 -1.61 2.13
N VAL A 64 -10.40 -1.53 3.47
CA VAL A 64 -9.85 -2.58 4.34
C VAL A 64 -10.56 -3.92 4.11
N TRP A 65 -11.88 -3.92 3.99
CA TRP A 65 -12.64 -5.13 3.69
C TRP A 65 -12.27 -5.72 2.31
N THR A 66 -12.07 -4.87 1.30
CA THR A 66 -11.58 -5.28 -0.03
C THR A 66 -10.18 -5.91 0.07
N MET A 67 -9.24 -5.30 0.80
CA MET A 67 -7.89 -5.84 0.98
C MET A 67 -7.88 -7.23 1.65
N ILE A 68 -8.79 -7.45 2.59
CA ILE A 68 -8.93 -8.75 3.26
C ILE A 68 -9.45 -9.80 2.29
N ASN A 69 -10.44 -9.47 1.45
CA ASN A 69 -11.21 -10.45 0.67
C ASN A 69 -10.80 -10.58 -0.81
N THR A 70 -9.91 -9.72 -1.30
CA THR A 70 -9.50 -9.74 -2.71
C THR A 70 -8.72 -11.00 -3.09
N ALA A 71 -8.99 -11.49 -4.30
CA ALA A 71 -8.19 -12.49 -4.99
C ALA A 71 -6.98 -11.88 -5.73
N SER A 72 -6.94 -10.54 -5.86
CA SER A 72 -5.88 -9.79 -6.55
C SER A 72 -5.10 -8.90 -5.58
N PRO A 73 -4.35 -9.48 -4.63
CA PRO A 73 -3.73 -8.71 -3.55
C PRO A 73 -2.66 -7.72 -4.04
N LEU A 74 -2.02 -7.97 -5.19
CA LEU A 74 -1.06 -7.03 -5.77
C LEU A 74 -1.72 -5.71 -6.19
N GLN A 75 -2.96 -5.77 -6.68
CA GLN A 75 -3.70 -4.58 -7.12
C GLN A 75 -3.96 -3.64 -5.95
N GLU A 76 -4.41 -4.16 -4.80
CA GLU A 76 -4.58 -3.35 -3.59
C GLU A 76 -3.26 -2.90 -2.96
N LYS A 77 -2.20 -3.72 -3.07
CA LYS A 77 -0.85 -3.31 -2.70
C LYS A 77 -0.38 -2.10 -3.50
N LEU A 78 -0.71 -2.05 -4.79
CA LEU A 78 -0.45 -0.89 -5.63
C LEU A 78 -1.29 0.33 -5.22
N CYS A 79 -2.54 0.15 -4.81
CA CYS A 79 -3.32 1.26 -4.26
C CYS A 79 -2.65 1.88 -3.02
N ILE A 80 -2.13 1.06 -2.08
CA ILE A 80 -1.36 1.58 -0.93
C ILE A 80 -0.08 2.28 -1.40
N PHE A 81 0.63 1.69 -2.36
CA PHE A 81 1.86 2.26 -2.92
C PHE A 81 1.63 3.65 -3.51
N TYR A 82 0.64 3.80 -4.39
CA TYR A 82 0.33 5.08 -5.01
C TYR A 82 -0.22 6.08 -4.02
N HIS A 83 -1.08 5.66 -3.10
CA HIS A 83 -1.60 6.57 -2.08
C HIS A 83 -0.54 7.02 -1.07
N ASN A 84 0.56 6.27 -0.94
CA ASN A 84 1.72 6.71 -0.18
C ASN A 84 2.57 7.75 -0.93
N ILE A 85 2.58 7.73 -2.27
CA ILE A 85 3.32 8.71 -3.09
C ILE A 85 2.46 9.96 -3.28
N PHE A 86 1.25 9.78 -3.80
CA PHE A 86 0.26 10.83 -4.04
C PHE A 86 -0.56 11.08 -2.78
N ALA A 87 0.13 11.49 -1.72
CA ALA A 87 -0.48 11.69 -0.43
C ALA A 87 -1.65 12.69 -0.54
N THR A 88 -2.86 12.25 -0.17
CA THR A 88 -4.07 13.09 -0.13
C THR A 88 -4.86 12.74 1.12
N GLY A 89 -5.06 13.71 2.00
CA GLY A 89 -5.62 13.47 3.33
C GLY A 89 -7.03 14.00 3.54
N VAL A 90 -7.91 13.15 4.08
CA VAL A 90 -9.28 13.53 4.43
C VAL A 90 -9.33 14.66 5.45
N ALA A 91 -8.30 14.84 6.28
CA ALA A 91 -8.25 15.95 7.24
C ALA A 91 -8.35 17.34 6.59
N LYS A 92 -7.87 17.50 5.35
CA LYS A 92 -8.03 18.74 4.56
C LYS A 92 -9.20 18.62 3.59
N VAL A 93 -9.26 17.55 2.79
CA VAL A 93 -10.27 17.36 1.74
C VAL A 93 -11.69 17.28 2.32
N ASP A 94 -11.82 16.67 3.50
CA ASP A 94 -13.07 16.53 4.25
C ASP A 94 -14.19 15.84 3.43
N HIS A 95 -13.79 15.00 2.48
CA HIS A 95 -14.64 14.14 1.65
C HIS A 95 -13.90 12.81 1.41
N TYR A 96 -14.32 11.74 2.10
CA TYR A 96 -13.71 10.42 1.94
C TYR A 96 -13.95 9.84 0.54
N ASP A 97 -15.10 10.12 -0.06
CA ASP A 97 -15.51 9.64 -1.38
C ASP A 97 -14.57 10.14 -2.48
N GLU A 98 -14.13 11.40 -2.44
CA GLU A 98 -13.18 11.94 -3.41
C GLU A 98 -11.80 11.24 -3.36
N ILE A 99 -11.36 10.86 -2.16
CA ILE A 99 -10.12 10.10 -1.98
C ILE A 99 -10.33 8.64 -2.37
N GLN A 100 -11.51 8.08 -2.07
CA GLN A 100 -11.85 6.71 -2.47
C GLN A 100 -11.92 6.56 -4.00
N ASP A 101 -12.43 7.56 -4.71
CA ASP A 101 -12.41 7.61 -6.18
C ASP A 101 -10.96 7.63 -6.71
N MET A 102 -10.04 8.30 -6.02
CA MET A 102 -8.61 8.24 -6.35
C MET A 102 -8.03 6.83 -6.11
N ILE A 103 -8.40 6.16 -5.02
CA ILE A 103 -8.02 4.75 -4.77
C ILE A 103 -8.57 3.82 -5.85
N ASP A 104 -9.80 4.04 -6.29
CA ASP A 104 -10.44 3.26 -7.34
C ASP A 104 -9.77 3.49 -8.70
N MET A 105 -9.34 4.73 -8.99
CA MET A 105 -8.50 5.05 -10.14
C MET A 105 -7.15 4.33 -10.08
N PHE A 106 -6.47 4.29 -8.93
CA PHE A 106 -5.24 3.52 -8.76
C PHE A 106 -5.47 2.02 -8.99
N ARG A 107 -6.63 1.50 -8.57
CA ARG A 107 -7.00 0.10 -8.80
C ARG A 107 -7.18 -0.20 -10.29
N GLU A 108 -7.86 0.69 -11.02
CA GLU A 108 -8.13 0.52 -12.45
C GLU A 108 -6.86 0.67 -13.30
N LYS A 109 -6.06 1.71 -13.03
CA LYS A 109 -4.96 2.13 -13.91
C LYS A 109 -3.57 1.75 -13.40
N GLY A 110 -3.44 1.28 -12.16
CA GLY A 110 -2.15 1.17 -11.46
C GLY A 110 -1.12 0.23 -12.08
N LEU A 111 -1.55 -0.73 -12.92
CA LEU A 111 -0.65 -1.62 -13.68
C LEU A 111 -0.35 -1.12 -15.10
N GLY A 112 -1.06 -0.10 -15.57
CA GLY A 112 -0.89 0.50 -16.90
C GLY A 112 0.31 1.45 -16.98
N HIS A 113 0.17 2.50 -17.79
CA HIS A 113 1.21 3.51 -17.93
C HIS A 113 1.18 4.51 -16.77
N TYR A 114 2.33 4.79 -16.17
CA TYR A 114 2.45 5.77 -15.09
C TYR A 114 2.05 7.18 -15.52
N LYS A 115 2.19 7.53 -16.81
CA LYS A 115 1.68 8.78 -17.38
C LYS A 115 0.18 8.96 -17.11
N ASP A 116 -0.60 7.89 -17.29
CA ASP A 116 -2.05 7.94 -17.07
C ASP A 116 -2.34 8.19 -15.59
N ILE A 117 -1.57 7.58 -14.68
CA ILE A 117 -1.69 7.85 -13.24
C ILE A 117 -1.40 9.31 -12.92
N LEU A 118 -0.28 9.87 -13.39
CA LEU A 118 0.07 11.27 -13.14
C LEU A 118 -1.00 12.23 -13.66
N LEU A 119 -1.52 11.98 -14.87
CA LEU A 119 -2.56 12.80 -15.46
C LEU A 119 -3.88 12.73 -14.70
N GLU A 120 -4.30 11.53 -14.28
CA GLU A 120 -5.52 11.36 -13.49
C GLU A 120 -5.39 11.94 -12.09
N VAL A 121 -4.21 11.83 -11.45
CA VAL A 121 -3.94 12.50 -10.17
C VAL A 121 -4.01 14.02 -10.33
N ALA A 122 -3.42 14.58 -11.39
CA ALA A 122 -3.47 16.02 -11.67
C ALA A 122 -4.90 16.54 -11.92
N LYS A 123 -5.78 15.68 -12.45
CA LYS A 123 -7.21 15.98 -12.68
C LYS A 123 -8.10 15.60 -11.49
N ASN A 124 -7.58 14.89 -10.49
CA ASN A 124 -8.40 14.41 -9.38
C ASN A 124 -8.81 15.58 -8.46
N PRO A 125 -10.12 15.77 -8.20
CA PRO A 125 -10.58 16.89 -7.37
C PRO A 125 -10.04 16.91 -5.94
N ALA A 126 -9.83 15.74 -5.32
CA ALA A 126 -9.23 15.66 -3.99
C ALA A 126 -7.80 16.20 -4.01
N MET A 127 -7.02 15.84 -5.04
CA MET A 127 -5.64 16.31 -5.20
C MET A 127 -5.56 17.81 -5.53
N ILE A 128 -6.43 18.29 -6.43
CA ILE A 128 -6.53 19.72 -6.78
C ILE A 128 -6.77 20.55 -5.51
N TYR A 129 -7.69 20.11 -4.64
CA TYR A 129 -7.95 20.80 -3.37
C TYR A 129 -6.83 20.58 -2.34
N TRP A 130 -6.25 19.38 -2.29
CA TRP A 130 -5.18 19.04 -1.36
C TRP A 130 -3.93 19.89 -1.56
N LEU A 131 -3.59 20.21 -2.81
CA LEU A 131 -2.44 21.05 -3.18
C LEU A 131 -2.82 22.44 -3.71
N ASP A 132 -4.04 22.90 -3.39
CA ASP A 132 -4.52 24.26 -3.64
C ASP A 132 -4.43 24.71 -5.11
N ASN A 133 -4.47 23.77 -6.07
CA ASN A 133 -4.46 24.10 -7.49
C ASN A 133 -5.77 24.78 -7.92
N ASN A 134 -6.85 24.64 -7.15
CA ASN A 134 -8.07 25.44 -7.35
C ASN A 134 -7.86 26.94 -7.06
N GLU A 135 -6.73 27.34 -6.46
CA GLU A 135 -6.31 28.73 -6.25
C GLU A 135 -5.17 29.14 -7.21
N ASN A 136 -4.84 28.31 -8.21
CA ASN A 136 -3.78 28.57 -9.18
C ASN A 136 -4.33 29.27 -10.43
N HIS A 137 -4.14 30.58 -10.50
CA HIS A 137 -4.71 31.46 -11.52
C HIS A 137 -3.63 32.05 -12.42
N ALA A 138 -3.96 32.38 -13.67
CA ALA A 138 -3.01 32.96 -14.61
C ALA A 138 -2.38 34.28 -14.12
N ASP A 139 -3.08 35.07 -13.31
CA ASP A 139 -2.62 36.33 -12.73
C ASP A 139 -2.04 36.19 -11.31
N SER A 140 -2.17 35.01 -10.69
CA SER A 140 -1.70 34.70 -9.34
C SER A 140 -1.34 33.22 -9.23
N ILE A 141 -0.12 32.89 -9.64
CA ILE A 141 0.39 31.51 -9.68
C ILE A 141 0.51 30.95 -8.26
N ASN A 142 -0.04 29.74 -8.05
CA ASN A 142 0.17 28.94 -6.84
C ASN A 142 1.17 27.82 -7.14
N GLU A 143 2.31 27.85 -6.44
CA GLU A 143 3.43 26.93 -6.67
C GLU A 143 3.26 25.54 -6.04
N ASN A 144 2.25 25.35 -5.17
CA ASN A 144 2.16 24.15 -4.33
C ASN A 144 2.08 22.85 -5.16
N TRP A 145 1.11 22.73 -6.08
CA TRP A 145 1.02 21.58 -6.99
C TRP A 145 2.28 21.38 -7.84
N GLY A 146 2.78 22.45 -8.48
CA GLY A 146 3.97 22.36 -9.34
C GLY A 146 5.22 21.93 -8.59
N ARG A 147 5.39 22.39 -7.35
CA ARG A 147 6.49 21.99 -6.46
C ARG A 147 6.38 20.53 -6.08
N GLU A 148 5.24 20.09 -5.55
CA GLU A 148 5.09 18.69 -5.10
C GLU A 148 5.16 17.70 -6.25
N LEU A 149 4.65 18.07 -7.44
CA LEU A 149 4.77 17.26 -8.64
C LEU A 149 6.24 16.95 -8.95
N LEU A 150 7.11 17.95 -8.90
CA LEU A 150 8.55 17.78 -9.15
C LEU A 150 9.29 17.16 -7.96
N GLU A 151 8.98 17.61 -6.75
CA GLU A 151 9.72 17.29 -5.54
C GLU A 151 9.41 15.90 -4.98
N LEU A 152 8.13 15.58 -4.78
CA LEU A 152 7.71 14.40 -4.04
C LEU A 152 7.10 13.33 -4.94
N PHE A 153 6.56 13.69 -6.11
CA PHE A 153 5.82 12.75 -6.96
C PHE A 153 6.62 12.22 -8.16
N THR A 154 7.66 12.95 -8.61
CA THR A 154 8.37 12.58 -9.84
C THR A 154 9.89 12.63 -9.77
N MET A 155 10.53 13.78 -9.54
CA MET A 155 11.96 13.96 -9.81
C MET A 155 12.83 13.96 -8.54
N GLY A 156 12.29 14.33 -7.39
CA GLY A 156 13.09 14.51 -6.18
C GLY A 156 13.87 15.82 -6.16
N VAL A 157 14.14 16.33 -4.96
CA VAL A 157 14.93 17.53 -4.72
C VAL A 157 16.29 17.47 -5.42
N GLY A 158 16.66 18.56 -6.11
CA GLY A 158 17.97 18.75 -6.73
C GLY A 158 18.01 18.46 -8.24
N ASN A 159 16.89 18.05 -8.84
CA ASN A 159 16.80 17.74 -10.28
C ASN A 159 16.06 18.82 -11.10
N TYR A 160 15.63 19.90 -10.47
CA TYR A 160 14.93 21.05 -11.06
C TYR A 160 15.37 22.35 -10.36
N THR A 161 15.04 23.48 -10.97
CA THR A 161 15.26 24.82 -10.41
C THR A 161 13.97 25.43 -9.88
N GLU A 162 14.07 26.50 -9.09
CA GLU A 162 12.89 27.25 -8.66
C GLU A 162 12.11 27.86 -9.85
N GLY A 163 12.81 28.20 -10.94
CA GLY A 163 12.14 28.63 -12.17
C GLY A 163 11.30 27.50 -12.79
N ASP A 164 11.78 26.26 -12.74
CA ASP A 164 11.01 25.11 -13.24
C ASP A 164 9.74 24.88 -12.41
N VAL A 165 9.77 25.14 -11.09
CA VAL A 165 8.57 25.07 -10.24
C VAL A 165 7.52 26.08 -10.70
N GLN A 166 7.93 27.33 -10.95
CA GLN A 166 7.04 28.39 -11.44
C GLN A 166 6.44 28.05 -12.80
N GLU A 167 7.28 27.62 -13.75
CA GLU A 167 6.84 27.27 -15.10
C GLU A 167 5.95 26.02 -15.13
N CYS A 168 6.23 25.04 -14.26
CA CYS A 168 5.36 23.89 -14.03
C CYS A 168 3.99 24.36 -13.52
N SER A 169 3.94 25.19 -12.48
CA SER A 169 2.67 25.72 -11.95
C SER A 169 1.89 26.55 -12.95
N ARG A 170 2.56 27.35 -13.80
CA ARG A 170 1.89 28.09 -14.88
C ARG A 170 1.14 27.15 -15.83
N ALA A 171 1.69 25.98 -16.12
CA ALA A 171 1.08 25.00 -17.02
C ALA A 171 -0.19 24.33 -16.45
N PHE A 172 -0.42 24.41 -15.14
CA PHE A 172 -1.61 23.89 -14.46
C PHE A 172 -2.63 24.98 -14.05
N THR A 173 -2.41 26.24 -14.45
CA THR A 173 -3.40 27.31 -14.23
C THR A 173 -4.72 26.98 -14.93
N GLY A 174 -5.85 27.39 -14.34
CA GLY A 174 -7.20 27.07 -14.86
C GLY A 174 -7.64 25.62 -14.68
N TRP A 175 -6.79 24.69 -14.20
CA TRP A 175 -7.20 23.36 -13.78
C TRP A 175 -7.80 23.43 -12.38
N THR A 176 -9.11 23.34 -12.29
CA THR A 176 -9.84 23.53 -11.04
C THR A 176 -10.89 22.45 -10.84
N LEU A 177 -11.64 22.56 -9.74
CA LEU A 177 -12.78 21.70 -9.45
C LEU A 177 -14.07 22.53 -9.47
N GLU A 178 -15.15 21.91 -9.93
CA GLU A 178 -16.48 22.47 -9.85
C GLU A 178 -17.32 21.70 -8.83
N HIS A 179 -17.89 22.43 -7.88
CA HIS A 179 -18.92 21.91 -7.01
C HIS A 179 -20.24 21.82 -7.78
N LYS A 180 -20.88 20.65 -7.78
CA LYS A 180 -22.21 20.53 -8.35
C LYS A 180 -23.24 21.27 -7.49
N LEU A 181 -23.77 22.39 -7.99
CA LEU A 181 -24.85 23.15 -7.34
C LEU A 181 -26.13 22.28 -7.24
N PRO A 182 -26.73 22.12 -6.04
CA PRO A 182 -27.86 21.23 -5.87
C PRO A 182 -29.22 21.94 -6.04
N ARG A 183 -30.24 21.14 -6.40
CA ARG A 183 -31.68 21.52 -6.29
C ARG A 183 -32.22 21.48 -4.85
N PHE A 184 -31.49 20.87 -3.91
CA PHE A 184 -31.84 20.72 -2.49
C PHE A 184 -30.67 21.14 -1.59
N HIS A 185 -30.95 21.58 -0.36
CA HIS A 185 -30.01 22.33 0.49
C HIS A 185 -29.19 21.48 1.48
N MET A 186 -29.17 20.14 1.37
CA MET A 186 -28.47 19.26 2.31
C MET A 186 -27.63 18.20 1.60
N GLY A 187 -26.33 18.14 1.92
CA GLY A 187 -25.37 17.14 1.44
C GLY A 187 -23.97 17.71 1.17
N ARG A 188 -22.98 16.84 1.06
CA ARG A 188 -21.75 17.08 0.29
C ARG A 188 -21.92 16.40 -1.07
N TRP A 189 -21.39 16.99 -2.13
CA TRP A 189 -21.63 16.56 -3.51
C TRP A 189 -20.32 16.37 -4.24
N ASP A 190 -20.33 15.40 -5.14
CA ASP A 190 -19.19 15.00 -5.98
C ASP A 190 -18.57 16.23 -6.66
N TRP A 191 -17.27 16.35 -6.48
CA TRP A 191 -16.46 17.32 -7.17
C TRP A 191 -16.12 16.77 -8.55
N HIS A 192 -16.07 17.66 -9.52
CA HIS A 192 -15.69 17.30 -10.87
C HIS A 192 -14.54 18.18 -11.31
N PHE A 193 -13.57 17.58 -12.00
CA PHE A 193 -12.55 18.33 -12.70
C PHE A 193 -13.18 19.32 -13.68
N LYS A 194 -12.63 20.53 -13.75
CA LYS A 194 -13.00 21.55 -14.71
C LYS A 194 -11.75 22.30 -15.16
N PHE A 195 -11.58 22.42 -16.46
CA PHE A 195 -10.61 23.33 -17.05
C PHE A 195 -11.31 24.65 -17.42
N VAL A 196 -10.80 25.78 -16.91
CA VAL A 196 -11.26 27.13 -17.22
C VAL A 196 -10.25 27.79 -18.13
N GLU A 197 -10.56 27.82 -19.43
CA GLU A 197 -9.65 28.34 -20.46
C GLU A 197 -9.28 29.79 -20.21
N GLU A 198 -10.22 30.62 -19.75
CA GLU A 198 -9.99 32.04 -19.51
C GLU A 198 -9.05 32.35 -18.33
N ASP A 199 -8.80 31.36 -17.48
CA ASP A 199 -7.96 31.46 -16.28
C ASP A 199 -6.62 30.73 -16.46
N HIS A 200 -6.35 30.23 -17.67
CA HIS A 200 -5.10 29.56 -18.02
C HIS A 200 -4.08 30.52 -18.63
N ASP A 201 -2.82 30.38 -18.25
CA ASP A 201 -1.69 31.11 -18.80
C ASP A 201 -1.15 30.43 -20.07
N PHE A 202 -1.53 30.96 -21.23
CA PHE A 202 -1.05 30.55 -22.57
C PHE A 202 0.28 31.21 -22.98
N GLY A 203 0.99 31.85 -22.05
CA GLY A 203 2.31 32.40 -22.30
C GLY A 203 3.35 31.31 -22.59
N GLU A 204 4.40 31.69 -23.32
CA GLU A 204 5.57 30.82 -23.51
C GLU A 204 6.23 30.52 -22.15
N LYS A 205 6.65 29.26 -21.98
CA LYS A 205 7.25 28.70 -20.78
C LYS A 205 8.62 28.14 -21.11
N GLU A 206 9.56 28.27 -20.19
CA GLU A 206 10.89 27.66 -20.26
C GLU A 206 11.04 26.64 -19.14
N PHE A 207 10.78 25.37 -19.43
CA PHE A 207 10.66 24.31 -18.44
C PHE A 207 11.65 23.18 -18.73
N LEU A 208 12.52 22.87 -17.77
CA LEU A 208 13.57 21.83 -17.84
C LEU A 208 14.44 21.93 -19.11
N GLY A 209 14.70 23.17 -19.57
CA GLY A 209 15.48 23.45 -20.78
C GLY A 209 14.70 23.38 -22.10
N HIS A 210 13.40 23.09 -22.06
CA HIS A 210 12.49 23.15 -23.20
C HIS A 210 11.78 24.51 -23.25
N LYS A 211 11.49 25.02 -24.45
CA LYS A 211 10.72 26.26 -24.65
C LYS A 211 9.49 25.99 -25.48
N GLY A 212 8.33 26.48 -25.02
CA GLY A 212 7.06 26.31 -25.71
C GLY A 212 5.89 26.80 -24.88
N ASN A 213 4.70 26.82 -25.46
CA ASN A 213 3.46 27.09 -24.73
C ASN A 213 2.90 25.77 -24.19
N PHE A 214 3.54 25.23 -23.15
CA PHE A 214 3.17 23.92 -22.60
C PHE A 214 1.93 24.00 -21.71
N ASP A 215 1.05 23.02 -21.84
CA ASP A 215 0.00 22.73 -20.86
C ASP A 215 0.44 21.66 -19.84
N GLY A 216 -0.44 21.33 -18.89
CA GLY A 216 -0.16 20.34 -17.85
C GLY A 216 0.13 18.92 -18.39
N GLU A 217 -0.44 18.54 -19.54
CA GLU A 217 -0.19 17.23 -20.16
C GLU A 217 1.21 17.18 -20.77
N GLU A 218 1.59 18.24 -21.49
CA GLU A 218 2.92 18.37 -22.10
C GLU A 218 4.04 18.52 -21.06
N VAL A 219 3.78 19.21 -19.94
CA VAL A 219 4.72 19.27 -18.82
C VAL A 219 4.96 17.89 -18.20
N ILE A 220 3.92 17.07 -18.04
CA ILE A 220 4.07 15.68 -17.58
C ILE A 220 4.93 14.87 -18.55
N ASP A 221 4.78 15.06 -19.86
CA ASP A 221 5.63 14.40 -20.87
C ASP A 221 7.10 14.80 -20.75
N ILE A 222 7.39 16.09 -20.53
CA ILE A 222 8.77 16.58 -20.33
C ILE A 222 9.36 15.99 -19.05
N ILE A 223 8.58 15.90 -17.96
CA ILE A 223 9.01 15.29 -16.69
C ILE A 223 9.35 13.80 -16.90
N LEU A 224 8.49 13.04 -17.56
CA LEU A 224 8.70 11.60 -17.80
C LEU A 224 9.86 11.33 -18.77
N ALA A 225 10.22 12.27 -19.63
CA ALA A 225 11.41 12.15 -20.47
C ALA A 225 12.72 12.31 -19.69
N ASN A 226 12.68 12.85 -18.47
CA ASN A 226 13.86 13.08 -17.64
C ASN A 226 14.29 11.79 -16.88
N PRO A 227 15.55 11.33 -17.00
CA PRO A 227 16.04 10.14 -16.29
C PRO A 227 15.94 10.21 -14.76
N ALA A 228 15.92 11.40 -14.18
CA ALA A 228 15.71 11.58 -12.74
C ALA A 228 14.36 11.00 -12.30
N THR A 229 13.31 11.18 -13.12
CA THR A 229 11.96 10.67 -12.85
C THR A 229 11.92 9.15 -12.78
N ALA A 230 12.59 8.47 -13.72
CA ALA A 230 12.68 7.01 -13.70
C ALA A 230 13.44 6.52 -12.46
N THR A 231 14.53 7.19 -12.09
CA THR A 231 15.35 6.82 -10.93
C THR A 231 14.59 7.00 -9.61
N PHE A 232 13.87 8.11 -9.47
CA PHE A 232 13.07 8.41 -8.28
C PHE A 232 11.92 7.41 -8.11
N MET A 233 11.14 7.16 -9.18
CA MET A 233 10.07 6.17 -9.15
C MET A 233 10.59 4.74 -8.92
N ALA A 234 11.73 4.38 -9.53
CA ALA A 234 12.38 3.09 -9.29
C ALA A 234 12.76 2.91 -7.81
N ARG A 235 13.23 3.96 -7.13
CA ARG A 235 13.56 3.92 -5.71
C ARG A 235 12.32 3.77 -4.84
N HIS A 236 11.19 4.42 -5.19
CA HIS A 236 9.91 4.16 -4.54
C HIS A 236 9.46 2.70 -4.66
N ILE A 237 9.53 2.13 -5.87
CA ILE A 237 9.20 0.72 -6.13
C ILE A 237 10.11 -0.19 -5.29
N TYR A 238 11.42 0.09 -5.25
CA TYR A 238 12.39 -0.67 -4.45
C TYR A 238 12.05 -0.60 -2.95
N ASN A 239 11.85 0.60 -2.41
CA ASN A 239 11.50 0.82 -1.00
C ASN A 239 10.22 0.05 -0.60
N PHE A 240 9.20 0.07 -1.44
CA PHE A 240 7.91 -0.52 -1.11
C PHE A 240 7.88 -2.06 -1.22
N PHE A 241 8.58 -2.63 -2.19
CA PHE A 241 8.50 -4.07 -2.49
C PHE A 241 9.71 -4.90 -2.08
N VAL A 242 10.89 -4.31 -1.90
CA VAL A 242 12.15 -5.07 -1.72
C VAL A 242 12.68 -4.95 -0.30
N GLU A 243 13.10 -3.76 0.10
CA GLU A 243 13.87 -3.48 1.32
C GLU A 243 13.60 -2.03 1.74
N ASP A 244 13.61 -1.78 3.06
CA ASP A 244 13.43 -0.42 3.59
C ASP A 244 14.55 0.52 3.15
N GLU A 245 14.17 1.71 2.67
CA GLU A 245 15.08 2.80 2.31
C GLU A 245 15.02 3.93 3.36
N PRO A 246 16.00 4.86 3.38
CA PRO A 246 15.85 6.15 4.07
C PRO A 246 14.56 6.86 3.65
N GLN A 247 14.01 7.74 4.49
CA GLN A 247 12.81 8.50 4.11
C GLN A 247 13.10 9.43 2.91
N VAL A 248 12.06 9.71 2.12
CA VAL A 248 12.13 10.47 0.85
C VAL A 248 12.92 11.79 0.96
N PRO A 249 12.76 12.62 2.02
CA PRO A 249 13.50 13.89 2.12
C PRO A 249 15.03 13.71 2.17
N ALA A 250 15.52 12.53 2.56
CA ALA A 250 16.95 12.25 2.61
C ALA A 250 17.52 11.76 1.27
N TRP A 251 16.71 11.50 0.24
CA TRP A 251 17.15 10.84 -0.99
C TRP A 251 18.11 11.66 -1.84
N SER A 252 18.08 12.99 -1.72
CA SER A 252 19.00 13.91 -2.41
C SER A 252 20.44 13.83 -1.86
N VAL A 253 20.61 13.33 -0.64
CA VAL A 253 21.90 13.27 0.06
C VAL A 253 22.33 11.86 0.49
N VAL A 254 21.38 10.92 0.57
CA VAL A 254 21.64 9.51 0.90
C VAL A 254 21.36 8.64 -0.33
N PRO A 255 22.37 7.94 -0.88
CA PRO A 255 22.16 7.03 -2.01
C PRO A 255 21.28 5.83 -1.62
N PRO A 256 20.66 5.15 -2.59
CA PRO A 256 19.90 3.93 -2.32
C PRO A 256 20.78 2.82 -1.77
N ASN A 257 20.19 1.94 -0.95
CA ASN A 257 20.88 0.78 -0.35
C ASN A 257 21.40 -0.17 -1.45
N ASN A 258 20.67 -0.29 -2.56
CA ASN A 258 21.10 -1.03 -3.74
C ASN A 258 20.98 -0.20 -5.03
N PRO A 259 22.01 0.60 -5.39
CA PRO A 259 21.97 1.45 -6.58
C PRO A 259 21.81 0.68 -7.88
N LYS A 260 22.30 -0.56 -7.95
CA LYS A 260 22.16 -1.40 -9.17
C LYS A 260 20.74 -1.87 -9.37
N ALA A 261 20.04 -2.25 -8.30
CA ALA A 261 18.63 -2.64 -8.36
C ALA A 261 17.74 -1.45 -8.76
N VAL A 262 17.99 -0.27 -8.17
CA VAL A 262 17.27 0.96 -8.55
C VAL A 262 17.53 1.30 -10.02
N GLN A 263 18.77 1.25 -10.50
CA GLN A 263 19.07 1.51 -11.91
C GLN A 263 18.39 0.49 -12.84
N PHE A 264 18.39 -0.81 -12.48
CA PHE A 264 17.71 -1.85 -13.25
C PHE A 264 16.21 -1.57 -13.41
N LEU A 265 15.55 -1.07 -12.36
CA LEU A 265 14.13 -0.70 -12.41
C LEU A 265 13.92 0.63 -13.17
N ALA A 266 14.84 1.58 -13.05
CA ALA A 266 14.79 2.84 -13.80
C ALA A 266 14.90 2.61 -15.31
N ASP A 267 15.83 1.75 -15.73
CA ASP A 267 15.97 1.33 -17.13
C ASP A 267 14.69 0.63 -17.61
N ALA A 268 14.10 -0.24 -16.78
CA ALA A 268 12.84 -0.89 -17.09
C ALA A 268 11.67 0.09 -17.26
N LEU A 269 11.59 1.14 -16.44
CA LEU A 269 10.60 2.20 -16.58
C LEU A 269 10.78 2.93 -17.92
N MET A 270 12.00 3.39 -18.23
CA MET A 270 12.26 4.10 -19.49
C MET A 270 11.99 3.23 -20.73
N ASP A 271 12.51 1.99 -20.75
CA ASP A 271 12.38 1.06 -21.89
C ASP A 271 10.92 0.69 -22.18
N SER A 272 10.07 0.65 -21.15
CA SER A 272 8.67 0.26 -21.25
C SER A 272 7.72 1.45 -21.40
N ASN A 273 8.25 2.68 -21.54
CA ASN A 273 7.46 3.91 -21.49
C ASN A 273 6.59 3.96 -20.22
N TYR A 274 7.21 3.67 -19.08
CA TYR A 274 6.64 3.62 -17.74
C TYR A 274 5.43 2.68 -17.60
N HIS A 275 5.45 1.51 -18.26
CA HIS A 275 4.39 0.51 -18.08
C HIS A 275 4.62 -0.33 -16.82
N MET A 276 3.81 -0.11 -15.79
CA MET A 276 4.04 -0.62 -14.44
C MET A 276 3.99 -2.15 -14.34
N GLU A 277 3.09 -2.80 -15.07
CA GLU A 277 3.07 -4.27 -15.14
C GLU A 277 4.41 -4.85 -15.64
N THR A 278 5.01 -4.23 -16.67
CA THR A 278 6.30 -4.68 -17.24
C THR A 278 7.43 -4.52 -16.23
N VAL A 279 7.43 -3.42 -15.48
CA VAL A 279 8.43 -3.12 -14.45
C VAL A 279 8.30 -4.09 -13.27
N LEU A 280 7.07 -4.30 -12.77
CA LEU A 280 6.81 -5.23 -11.67
C LEU A 280 7.12 -6.69 -12.04
N ARG A 281 6.87 -7.07 -13.29
CA ARG A 281 7.26 -8.38 -13.84
C ARG A 281 8.77 -8.58 -13.79
N LYS A 282 9.55 -7.57 -14.21
CA LYS A 282 11.02 -7.59 -14.12
C LYS A 282 11.48 -7.61 -12.66
N LEU A 283 10.87 -6.80 -11.80
CA LEU A 283 11.14 -6.76 -10.36
C LEU A 283 10.96 -8.13 -9.72
N PHE A 284 9.78 -8.74 -9.84
CA PHE A 284 9.48 -9.99 -9.18
C PHE A 284 10.28 -11.17 -9.73
N ASN A 285 10.75 -11.10 -10.98
CA ASN A 285 11.64 -12.14 -11.53
C ASN A 285 13.12 -11.87 -11.30
N SER A 286 13.50 -10.77 -10.63
CA SER A 286 14.90 -10.45 -10.33
C SER A 286 15.47 -11.26 -9.17
N ASP A 287 16.79 -11.49 -9.21
CA ASP A 287 17.50 -12.19 -8.13
C ASP A 287 17.49 -11.39 -6.83
N PHE A 288 17.74 -10.07 -6.90
CA PHE A 288 17.71 -9.21 -5.71
C PHE A 288 16.35 -9.22 -5.02
N PHE A 289 15.24 -9.27 -5.76
CA PHE A 289 13.92 -9.43 -5.14
C PHE A 289 13.85 -10.76 -4.39
N ARG A 290 14.25 -11.87 -5.00
CA ARG A 290 14.16 -13.22 -4.40
C ARG A 290 15.05 -13.38 -3.17
N GLU A 291 16.19 -12.73 -3.14
CA GLU A 291 17.19 -12.79 -2.07
C GLU A 291 16.86 -11.89 -0.87
N SER A 292 16.15 -10.77 -1.06
CA SER A 292 15.79 -9.82 0.02
C SER A 292 14.59 -10.27 0.88
N GLN A 293 14.59 -11.50 1.38
CA GLN A 293 13.55 -11.97 2.30
C GLN A 293 13.73 -11.33 3.68
N PHE A 294 12.62 -10.92 4.31
CA PHE A 294 12.62 -10.32 5.66
C PHE A 294 13.45 -9.02 5.77
N SER A 295 13.66 -8.31 4.67
CA SER A 295 14.45 -7.07 4.61
C SER A 295 13.60 -5.79 4.74
N ARG A 296 12.27 -5.93 4.82
CA ARG A 296 11.33 -4.80 4.90
C ARG A 296 10.37 -4.97 6.07
N VAL A 297 10.15 -3.92 6.85
CA VAL A 297 9.11 -3.93 7.89
C VAL A 297 7.72 -3.88 7.25
N LYS A 298 6.81 -4.75 7.69
CA LYS A 298 5.39 -4.70 7.28
C LYS A 298 4.77 -3.39 7.74
N ASN A 299 4.15 -2.65 6.83
CA ASN A 299 3.35 -1.49 7.22
C ASN A 299 2.11 -1.94 8.04
N PRO A 300 1.47 -1.06 8.81
CA PRO A 300 0.30 -1.41 9.61
C PRO A 300 -0.84 -2.08 8.85
N ALA A 301 -1.15 -1.63 7.63
CA ALA A 301 -2.20 -2.24 6.81
C ALA A 301 -1.85 -3.70 6.47
N GLU A 302 -0.59 -3.98 6.14
CA GLU A 302 -0.10 -5.33 5.89
C GLU A 302 -0.21 -6.23 7.12
N VAL A 303 0.13 -5.73 8.31
CA VAL A 303 0.00 -6.51 9.54
C VAL A 303 -1.45 -6.91 9.78
N VAL A 304 -2.36 -5.94 9.74
CA VAL A 304 -3.78 -6.18 10.05
C VAL A 304 -4.41 -7.09 8.99
N VAL A 305 -4.26 -6.74 7.71
CA VAL A 305 -4.87 -7.48 6.61
C VAL A 305 -4.29 -8.89 6.50
N SER A 306 -2.96 -9.06 6.60
CA SER A 306 -2.36 -10.41 6.52
C SER A 306 -2.77 -11.32 7.67
N THR A 307 -2.92 -10.76 8.88
CA THR A 307 -3.43 -11.51 10.02
C THR A 307 -4.87 -11.94 9.80
N LEU A 308 -5.74 -11.02 9.36
CA LEU A 308 -7.15 -11.33 9.11
C LEU A 308 -7.35 -12.36 7.98
N ARG A 309 -6.50 -12.32 6.95
CA ARG A 309 -6.48 -13.35 5.89
C ARG A 309 -6.01 -14.71 6.42
N LEU A 310 -5.01 -14.73 7.29
CA LEU A 310 -4.49 -15.96 7.90
C LEU A 310 -5.54 -16.63 8.80
N VAL A 311 -6.20 -15.86 9.67
CA VAL A 311 -7.14 -16.41 10.65
C VAL A 311 -8.54 -16.64 10.07
N GLY A 312 -8.92 -15.89 9.03
CA GLY A 312 -10.24 -15.99 8.38
C GLY A 312 -11.39 -15.43 9.23
N ASN A 313 -12.62 -15.83 8.85
CA ASN A 313 -13.89 -15.31 9.39
C ASN A 313 -14.09 -13.79 9.16
N SER A 314 -13.79 -13.34 7.94
CA SER A 314 -13.83 -11.93 7.53
C SER A 314 -14.51 -11.71 6.17
N SER A 315 -15.10 -12.77 5.59
CA SER A 315 -15.78 -12.72 4.30
C SER A 315 -17.10 -11.95 4.36
N LEU A 316 -17.82 -12.03 5.48
CA LEU A 316 -19.03 -11.25 5.68
C LEU A 316 -18.69 -9.93 6.38
N PRO A 317 -19.22 -8.78 5.90
CA PRO A 317 -19.13 -7.52 6.62
C PRO A 317 -19.79 -7.64 7.99
N GLY A 318 -19.01 -7.50 9.06
CA GLY A 318 -19.47 -7.54 10.45
C GLY A 318 -18.97 -6.33 11.25
N PRO A 319 -19.51 -6.07 12.45
CA PRO A 319 -19.18 -4.88 13.24
C PRO A 319 -17.68 -4.77 13.58
N ASP A 320 -16.99 -5.90 13.59
CA ASP A 320 -15.54 -5.97 13.83
C ASP A 320 -14.71 -5.22 12.78
N ILE A 321 -15.23 -5.00 11.57
CA ILE A 321 -14.48 -4.29 10.51
C ILE A 321 -14.06 -2.89 10.95
N LEU A 322 -14.89 -2.21 11.75
CA LEU A 322 -14.56 -0.89 12.29
C LEU A 322 -13.42 -1.00 13.29
N ASN A 323 -13.46 -1.98 14.20
CA ASN A 323 -12.38 -2.20 15.15
C ASN A 323 -11.07 -2.56 14.43
N TRP A 324 -11.10 -3.48 13.46
CA TRP A 324 -9.92 -3.87 12.68
C TRP A 324 -9.31 -2.68 11.93
N THR A 325 -10.16 -1.86 11.34
CA THR A 325 -9.72 -0.64 10.64
C THR A 325 -9.07 0.35 11.61
N SER A 326 -9.62 0.53 12.82
CA SER A 326 -8.97 1.34 13.86
C SER A 326 -7.60 0.81 14.29
N GLN A 327 -7.36 -0.50 14.25
CA GLN A 327 -6.05 -1.06 14.59
C GLN A 327 -4.95 -0.58 13.64
N ILE A 328 -5.27 -0.40 12.35
CA ILE A 328 -4.33 0.16 11.36
C ILE A 328 -3.94 1.60 11.76
N VAL A 329 -4.92 2.41 12.17
CA VAL A 329 -4.72 3.78 12.66
C VAL A 329 -3.87 3.80 13.93
N TYR A 330 -4.17 2.95 14.91
CA TYR A 330 -3.42 2.88 16.17
C TYR A 330 -1.97 2.42 16.01
N MET A 331 -1.66 1.75 14.90
CA MET A 331 -0.31 1.35 14.50
C MET A 331 0.41 2.42 13.65
N GLY A 332 -0.27 3.52 13.30
CA GLY A 332 0.32 4.71 12.71
C GLY A 332 -0.09 5.00 11.25
N GLN A 333 -0.90 4.15 10.60
CA GLN A 333 -1.25 4.32 9.19
C GLN A 333 -2.75 4.58 9.01
N ASP A 334 -3.16 5.83 9.18
CA ASP A 334 -4.55 6.23 8.94
C ASP A 334 -4.85 6.29 7.44
N LEU A 335 -5.31 5.19 6.84
CA LEU A 335 -5.61 5.11 5.41
C LEU A 335 -6.62 6.20 4.99
N LEU A 336 -6.44 6.75 3.78
CA LEU A 336 -7.15 7.95 3.30
C LEU A 336 -6.77 9.26 4.02
N ASN A 337 -5.81 9.20 4.96
CA ASN A 337 -5.37 10.34 5.73
C ASN A 337 -3.85 10.31 6.01
N PRO A 338 -2.98 10.37 4.97
CA PRO A 338 -1.55 10.52 5.18
C PRO A 338 -1.24 11.73 6.07
N PRO A 339 -0.21 11.65 6.93
CA PRO A 339 0.09 12.70 7.92
C PRO A 339 0.63 13.99 7.30
N SER A 340 1.21 13.93 6.11
CA SER A 340 1.75 15.08 5.36
C SER A 340 1.73 14.81 3.85
N VAL A 341 2.16 15.80 3.06
CA VAL A 341 2.37 15.66 1.60
C VAL A 341 3.45 14.63 1.24
N GLU A 342 4.34 14.29 2.20
CA GLU A 342 5.39 13.26 2.02
C GLU A 342 4.84 11.82 2.12
N GLY A 343 3.56 11.66 2.46
CA GLY A 343 2.94 10.34 2.64
C GLY A 343 3.19 9.75 4.03
N TRP A 344 3.20 8.42 4.12
CA TRP A 344 3.60 7.75 5.35
C TRP A 344 5.08 7.42 5.36
N HIS A 345 5.67 7.45 6.55
CA HIS A 345 7.04 6.97 6.75
C HIS A 345 7.12 5.46 6.49
N SER A 346 8.34 4.97 6.23
CA SER A 346 8.58 3.56 5.92
C SER A 346 9.54 2.90 6.93
N GLY A 347 9.61 1.57 6.88
CA GLY A 347 10.56 0.77 7.64
C GLY A 347 10.43 0.82 9.15
N ILE A 348 11.56 0.98 9.83
CA ILE A 348 11.67 0.86 11.29
C ILE A 348 10.83 1.90 12.04
N GLU A 349 10.44 2.99 11.40
CA GLU A 349 9.60 4.02 12.02
C GLU A 349 8.19 3.52 12.36
N TRP A 350 7.74 2.42 11.74
CA TRP A 350 6.54 1.70 12.15
C TRP A 350 6.67 0.99 13.50
N ILE A 351 7.88 0.83 14.02
CA ILE A 351 8.20 0.05 15.21
C ILE A 351 8.74 0.98 16.31
N ASN A 352 7.86 1.35 17.23
CA ASN A 352 8.22 1.92 18.52
C ASN A 352 7.59 1.09 19.65
N SER A 353 7.91 1.40 20.91
CA SER A 353 7.40 0.62 22.05
C SER A 353 5.87 0.54 22.12
N GLY A 354 5.18 1.61 21.68
CA GLY A 354 3.72 1.66 21.63
C GLY A 354 3.14 0.86 20.47
N THR A 355 3.61 1.10 19.24
CA THR A 355 3.10 0.43 18.03
C THR A 355 3.45 -1.06 18.01
N LEU A 356 4.63 -1.46 18.48
CA LEU A 356 5.02 -2.86 18.59
C LEU A 356 4.08 -3.62 19.51
N MET A 357 3.76 -3.07 20.68
CA MET A 357 2.79 -3.67 21.61
C MET A 357 1.40 -3.82 20.96
N LYS A 358 0.93 -2.79 20.22
CA LYS A 358 -0.35 -2.87 19.50
C LYS A 358 -0.35 -3.94 18.42
N ARG A 359 0.73 -4.04 17.63
CA ARG A 359 0.92 -5.07 16.60
C ARG A 359 0.87 -6.46 17.22
N THR A 360 1.70 -6.71 18.23
CA THR A 360 1.77 -8.00 18.92
C THR A 360 0.43 -8.37 19.54
N ASN A 361 -0.21 -7.47 20.28
CA ASN A 361 -1.50 -7.75 20.92
C ASN A 361 -2.58 -8.12 19.90
N PHE A 362 -2.69 -7.35 18.80
CA PHE A 362 -3.67 -7.64 17.75
C PHE A 362 -3.43 -9.02 17.12
N MET A 363 -2.18 -9.32 16.74
CA MET A 363 -1.86 -10.60 16.13
C MET A 363 -2.09 -11.76 17.10
N SER A 364 -1.61 -11.65 18.35
CA SER A 364 -1.80 -12.67 19.39
C SER A 364 -3.27 -12.90 19.73
N GLU A 365 -4.10 -11.85 19.77
CA GLU A 365 -5.55 -11.97 19.97
C GLU A 365 -6.19 -12.75 18.82
N MET A 366 -5.88 -12.39 17.57
CA MET A 366 -6.46 -13.05 16.40
C MET A 366 -6.03 -14.51 16.26
N VAL A 367 -4.75 -14.83 16.49
CA VAL A 367 -4.24 -16.21 16.33
C VAL A 367 -4.55 -17.11 17.52
N GLY A 368 -4.83 -16.53 18.70
CA GLY A 368 -5.24 -17.29 19.88
C GLY A 368 -6.70 -17.75 19.85
N ASP A 369 -7.50 -17.27 18.90
CA ASP A 369 -8.92 -17.60 18.79
C ASP A 369 -9.15 -18.85 17.92
N TYR A 370 -9.26 -20.01 18.57
CA TYR A 370 -9.55 -21.29 17.90
C TYR A 370 -10.91 -21.32 17.17
N SER A 371 -11.85 -20.43 17.50
CA SER A 371 -13.13 -20.37 16.79
C SER A 371 -12.98 -19.88 15.35
N ARG A 372 -11.84 -19.27 15.02
CA ARG A 372 -11.53 -18.82 13.67
C ARG A 372 -11.12 -19.99 12.77
N PRO A 373 -11.70 -20.10 11.56
CA PRO A 373 -11.53 -21.26 10.70
C PRO A 373 -10.08 -21.42 10.21
N GLY A 374 -9.36 -20.33 10.00
CA GLY A 374 -7.94 -20.38 9.62
C GLY A 374 -7.08 -20.98 10.72
N ILE A 375 -7.34 -20.61 11.98
CA ILE A 375 -6.62 -21.17 13.14
C ILE A 375 -6.96 -22.64 13.35
N ALA A 376 -8.24 -23.01 13.30
CA ALA A 376 -8.65 -24.41 13.39
C ALA A 376 -7.94 -25.27 12.32
N LYS A 377 -7.88 -24.81 11.06
CA LYS A 377 -7.14 -25.47 9.98
C LYS A 377 -5.63 -25.60 10.24
N ILE A 378 -5.00 -24.59 10.83
CA ILE A 378 -3.58 -24.63 11.19
C ILE A 378 -3.35 -25.73 12.23
N ILE A 379 -4.16 -25.74 13.29
CA ILE A 379 -4.06 -26.74 14.36
C ILE A 379 -4.34 -28.16 13.84
N ASP A 380 -5.35 -28.33 12.98
CA ASP A 380 -5.66 -29.62 12.36
C ASP A 380 -4.46 -30.16 11.54
N ARG A 381 -3.80 -29.28 10.79
CA ARG A 381 -2.59 -29.65 10.02
C ARG A 381 -1.43 -30.03 10.93
N VAL A 382 -1.11 -29.20 11.94
CA VAL A 382 -0.01 -29.46 12.88
C VAL A 382 -0.23 -30.76 13.66
N SER A 383 -1.44 -30.96 14.20
CA SER A 383 -1.78 -32.12 15.02
C SER A 383 -1.79 -33.44 14.26
N SER A 384 -1.91 -33.39 12.93
CA SER A 384 -1.86 -34.58 12.07
C SER A 384 -0.45 -35.14 11.86
N THR A 385 0.60 -34.34 12.08
CA THR A 385 1.98 -34.72 11.73
C THR A 385 2.98 -34.64 12.88
N SER A 386 2.70 -33.84 13.91
CA SER A 386 3.70 -33.46 14.93
C SER A 386 3.19 -33.72 16.34
N PHE A 387 4.01 -34.35 17.17
CA PHE A 387 3.67 -34.65 18.58
C PHE A 387 4.77 -34.21 19.55
N LYS A 388 6.03 -34.20 19.12
CA LYS A 388 7.14 -33.72 19.94
C LYS A 388 7.23 -32.20 19.92
N PRO A 389 7.69 -31.56 21.00
CA PRO A 389 7.79 -30.10 21.08
C PRO A 389 8.54 -29.46 19.89
N GLU A 390 9.67 -30.03 19.49
CA GLU A 390 10.48 -29.50 18.37
C GLU A 390 9.76 -29.62 17.03
N GLU A 391 9.10 -30.75 16.79
CA GLU A 391 8.32 -31.02 15.57
C GLU A 391 7.11 -30.09 15.46
N VAL A 392 6.50 -29.74 16.59
CA VAL A 392 5.36 -28.82 16.65
C VAL A 392 5.81 -27.38 16.40
N VAL A 393 6.94 -26.96 16.98
CA VAL A 393 7.54 -25.64 16.70
C VAL A 393 7.85 -25.49 15.20
N ASP A 394 8.54 -26.47 14.62
CA ASP A 394 8.90 -26.42 13.19
C ASP A 394 7.65 -26.44 12.29
N ALA A 395 6.63 -27.24 12.62
CA ALA A 395 5.38 -27.28 11.86
C ALA A 395 4.59 -25.96 11.94
N CYS A 396 4.53 -25.31 13.10
CA CYS A 396 3.89 -24.01 13.26
C CYS A 396 4.61 -22.92 12.46
N LEU A 397 5.95 -22.89 12.49
CA LEU A 397 6.77 -21.94 11.72
C LEU A 397 6.59 -22.14 10.21
N ASP A 398 6.47 -23.38 9.74
CA ASP A 398 6.23 -23.70 8.32
C ASP A 398 4.81 -23.31 7.87
N ILE A 399 3.79 -23.59 8.68
CA ILE A 399 2.39 -23.37 8.28
C ILE A 399 2.00 -21.89 8.29
N ILE A 400 2.52 -21.08 9.22
CA ILE A 400 2.14 -19.67 9.35
C ILE A 400 2.72 -18.77 8.24
N GLY A 401 3.61 -19.29 7.40
CA GLY A 401 4.13 -18.59 6.22
C GLY A 401 5.64 -18.74 6.10
N PRO A 402 6.13 -19.97 5.84
CA PRO A 402 7.49 -20.47 6.10
C PRO A 402 8.44 -19.46 6.74
N LEU A 403 8.33 -19.30 8.06
CA LEU A 403 9.08 -18.28 8.79
C LEU A 403 10.48 -18.79 9.15
N GLU A 404 11.51 -18.06 8.74
CA GLU A 404 12.87 -18.27 9.24
C GLU A 404 13.08 -17.41 10.49
N VAL A 405 13.40 -18.05 11.60
CA VAL A 405 13.72 -17.39 12.88
C VAL A 405 15.17 -17.66 13.25
N THR A 406 15.75 -16.80 14.08
CA THR A 406 17.09 -17.03 14.60
C THR A 406 17.18 -18.32 15.40
N ALA A 407 18.38 -18.91 15.49
CA ALA A 407 18.61 -20.11 16.30
C ALA A 407 18.24 -19.88 17.78
N GLU A 408 18.49 -18.67 18.28
CA GLU A 408 18.15 -18.24 19.65
C GLU A 408 16.63 -18.24 19.85
N THR A 409 15.87 -17.56 19.00
CA THR A 409 14.40 -17.55 19.05
C THR A 409 13.83 -18.96 18.92
N ARG A 410 14.39 -19.80 18.04
CA ARG A 410 13.93 -21.20 17.89
C ARG A 410 14.12 -22.00 19.18
N VAL A 411 15.27 -21.85 19.86
CA VAL A 411 15.53 -22.52 21.14
C VAL A 411 14.56 -22.05 22.21
N GLU A 412 14.31 -20.74 22.31
CA GLU A 412 13.35 -20.19 23.28
C GLU A 412 11.92 -20.71 23.08
N LEU A 413 11.47 -20.82 21.83
CA LEU A 413 10.16 -21.40 21.50
C LEU A 413 10.07 -22.88 21.92
N ILE A 414 11.11 -23.66 21.65
CA ILE A 414 11.19 -25.08 22.03
C ILE A 414 11.21 -25.23 23.55
N ASP A 415 12.04 -24.45 24.25
CA ASP A 415 12.15 -24.52 25.71
C ASP A 415 10.82 -24.19 26.37
N HIS A 416 10.08 -23.19 25.83
CA HIS A 416 8.76 -22.83 26.31
C HIS A 416 7.79 -24.01 26.23
N VAL A 417 7.66 -24.65 25.06
CA VAL A 417 6.69 -25.74 24.87
C VAL A 417 7.15 -27.06 25.51
N SER A 418 8.47 -27.29 25.64
CA SER A 418 9.03 -28.53 26.22
C SER A 418 8.79 -28.66 27.72
N SER A 419 8.55 -27.54 28.42
CA SER A 419 8.28 -27.51 29.86
C SER A 419 7.08 -28.39 30.30
N GLN A 420 6.17 -28.70 29.37
CA GLN A 420 4.96 -29.51 29.60
C GLN A 420 5.02 -30.90 28.94
N GLY A 421 6.18 -31.32 28.40
CA GLY A 421 6.36 -32.61 27.73
C GLY A 421 5.75 -32.67 26.32
N ASP A 422 5.50 -33.87 25.80
CA ASP A 422 4.93 -34.07 24.45
C ASP A 422 3.51 -33.49 24.32
N PHE A 423 3.08 -33.19 23.09
CA PHE A 423 1.75 -32.65 22.81
C PHE A 423 0.69 -33.74 22.83
N ASP A 424 -0.29 -33.60 23.73
CA ASP A 424 -1.51 -34.40 23.75
C ASP A 424 -2.67 -33.61 23.13
N TRP A 425 -2.95 -33.86 21.86
CA TRP A 425 -4.02 -33.19 21.10
C TRP A 425 -5.44 -33.51 21.60
N GLN A 426 -5.61 -34.52 22.46
CA GLN A 426 -6.91 -34.83 23.08
C GLN A 426 -7.16 -34.04 24.38
N SER A 427 -6.14 -33.37 24.91
CA SER A 427 -6.26 -32.57 26.13
C SER A 427 -5.69 -31.15 25.96
N THR A 428 -4.42 -30.93 26.31
CA THR A 428 -3.81 -29.60 26.38
C THR A 428 -3.11 -29.16 25.10
N GLY A 429 -2.93 -30.05 24.13
CA GLY A 429 -2.15 -29.81 22.92
C GLY A 429 -2.64 -28.62 22.10
N VAL A 430 -3.97 -28.48 21.93
CA VAL A 430 -4.55 -27.35 21.19
C VAL A 430 -4.24 -26.03 21.89
N ALA A 431 -4.50 -25.92 23.19
CA ALA A 431 -4.22 -24.69 23.94
C ALA A 431 -2.74 -24.30 23.91
N ARG A 432 -1.84 -25.28 24.08
CA ARG A 432 -0.39 -25.08 23.99
C ARG A 432 0.07 -24.65 22.60
N ALA A 433 -0.56 -25.17 21.55
CA ALA A 433 -0.25 -24.79 20.18
C ALA A 433 -0.75 -23.36 19.87
N LEU A 434 -1.89 -22.95 20.42
CA LEU A 434 -2.36 -21.56 20.33
C LEU A 434 -1.39 -20.60 21.03
N GLU A 435 -0.94 -20.93 22.25
CA GLU A 435 0.08 -20.16 22.97
C GLU A 435 1.38 -20.05 22.14
N LEU A 436 1.82 -21.15 21.53
CA LEU A 436 2.98 -21.16 20.63
C LEU A 436 2.78 -20.25 19.41
N LEU A 437 1.61 -20.28 18.75
CA LEU A 437 1.30 -19.38 17.62
C LEU A 437 1.34 -17.91 18.06
N GLN A 438 0.83 -17.60 19.26
CA GLN A 438 0.89 -16.26 19.84
C GLN A 438 2.32 -15.79 20.08
N LEU A 439 3.22 -16.67 20.51
CA LEU A 439 4.65 -16.37 20.66
C LEU A 439 5.32 -16.16 19.30
N ILE A 440 5.00 -17.00 18.30
CA ILE A 440 5.58 -16.88 16.95
C ILE A 440 5.23 -15.53 16.31
N VAL A 441 3.97 -15.10 16.37
CA VAL A 441 3.58 -13.79 15.79
C VAL A 441 4.12 -12.59 16.57
N ALA A 442 4.55 -12.79 17.81
CA ALA A 442 5.19 -11.79 18.64
C ALA A 442 6.70 -11.65 18.36
N THR A 443 7.30 -12.56 17.59
CA THR A 443 8.72 -12.51 17.24
C THR A 443 9.05 -11.27 16.40
N ARG A 444 10.33 -10.88 16.44
CA ARG A 444 10.84 -9.78 15.63
C ARG A 444 10.68 -10.11 14.15
N GLU A 445 11.05 -11.32 13.75
CA GLU A 445 11.07 -11.82 12.38
C GLU A 445 9.68 -11.78 11.73
N TYR A 446 8.62 -12.03 12.51
CA TYR A 446 7.25 -11.95 11.99
C TYR A 446 6.83 -10.52 11.59
N GLN A 447 7.49 -9.48 12.12
CA GLN A 447 7.24 -8.09 11.75
C GLN A 447 7.74 -7.74 10.34
N PHE A 448 8.61 -8.57 9.76
CA PHE A 448 9.24 -8.33 8.46
C PHE A 448 8.56 -9.15 7.33
N ALA A 449 8.64 -8.62 6.11
CA ALA A 449 8.01 -9.16 4.90
C ALA A 449 9.02 -9.76 3.91
#